data_AF-A0A7I0NSZ9-F1
#
_entry.id   AF-A0A7I0NSZ9-F1
#
_cell.length_a   1.000
_cell.length_b   1.000
_cell.length_c   1.000
_cell.angle_alpha   90.00
_cell.angle_beta   90.00
_cell.angle_gamma   90.00
#
_symmetry.space_group_name_H-M   'P 1'
#
loop_
_entity.id
_entity.type
_entity.pdbx_description
1 polymer ?
#
loop_
_entity_poly.entity_id
_entity_poly.type
_entity_poly.pdbx_seq_one_letter_code
_entity_poly.pdbx_strand_id
1 'polypeptide(L)'
;MTADRAVPTDAVRVTPGPVCLMPRDTFTGRPPALPVTAVVERRDDDGRWSPEKSARVVTTPTGARLMPSLAVPAGRPPGGEHGVCRMRVRLVSPYLLDAEHPDGVEFDAPAPGVPAVTPILLLPLPAYPFPPETRLLGGRVVARRPVMPRSAAGPPPGAPVVGALVTAGARHDPGHIPPVGEPWTDFAATAQGGAFRLPLRGPGSRVAAGAAADADTEWFTVTVTGPPGRGGPPVTVHLPAQDITATGFVIEVP
;
A
#
# COMPACT_ATOMS: atom_id res chain seq x y z
N MET A 1 -0.97 -28.22 50.77
CA MET A 1 -0.67 -26.78 50.98
C MET A 1 0.44 -26.38 50.03
N THR A 2 0.05 -25.85 48.88
CA THR A 2 0.92 -25.11 47.95
C THR A 2 -0.01 -24.12 47.29
N ALA A 3 0.18 -22.84 47.61
CA ALA A 3 -0.64 -21.75 47.14
C ALA A 3 -0.32 -21.51 45.65
N ASP A 4 -1.30 -21.74 44.79
CA ASP A 4 -1.23 -21.35 43.40
C ASP A 4 -1.46 -19.84 43.32
N ARG A 5 -0.37 -19.11 43.11
CA ARG A 5 -0.34 -17.66 43.10
C ARG A 5 -0.81 -17.22 41.71
N ALA A 6 -2.12 -17.06 41.56
CA ALA A 6 -2.70 -16.48 40.36
C ALA A 6 -2.11 -15.08 40.14
N VAL A 7 -1.27 -14.96 39.11
CA VAL A 7 -0.81 -13.68 38.58
C VAL A 7 -2.06 -12.96 38.04
N PRO A 8 -2.41 -11.76 38.52
CA PRO A 8 -3.45 -10.99 37.88
C PRO A 8 -2.88 -10.59 36.52
N THR A 9 -3.29 -11.32 35.48
CA THR A 9 -3.11 -10.85 34.12
C THR A 9 -4.03 -9.64 34.04
N ASP A 10 -3.45 -8.44 34.06
CA ASP A 10 -4.11 -7.21 33.67
C ASP A 10 -4.59 -7.41 32.23
N ALA A 11 -5.77 -8.03 32.11
CA ALA A 11 -6.50 -8.10 30.88
C ALA A 11 -6.93 -6.66 30.62
N VAL A 12 -6.09 -5.95 29.86
CA VAL A 12 -6.45 -4.69 29.23
C VAL A 12 -7.78 -4.93 28.53
N ARG A 13 -8.87 -4.48 29.15
CA ARG A 13 -10.20 -4.51 28.55
C ARG A 13 -10.17 -3.49 27.43
N VAL A 14 -9.87 -3.95 26.22
CA VAL A 14 -10.06 -3.16 25.00
C VAL A 14 -11.56 -2.87 24.91
N THR A 15 -11.93 -1.63 25.19
CA THR A 15 -13.31 -1.17 25.04
C THR A 15 -13.64 -1.17 23.55
N PRO A 16 -14.85 -1.63 23.12
CA PRO A 16 -15.29 -1.46 21.73
C PRO A 16 -15.15 0.00 21.33
N GLY A 17 -14.20 0.27 20.44
CA GLY A 17 -13.79 1.60 20.04
C GLY A 17 -14.50 2.07 18.77
N PRO A 18 -14.41 3.37 18.45
CA PRO A 18 -14.82 3.88 17.15
C PRO A 18 -14.10 3.14 16.02
N VAL A 19 -14.69 3.08 14.83
CA VAL A 19 -13.96 2.64 13.62
C VAL A 19 -12.71 3.50 13.49
N CYS A 20 -11.54 2.87 13.41
CA CYS A 20 -10.24 3.54 13.50
C CYS A 20 -9.31 3.06 12.39
N LEU A 21 -8.87 3.98 11.52
CA LEU A 21 -7.83 3.71 10.53
C LEU A 21 -6.54 4.44 10.93
N MET A 22 -5.41 3.75 10.87
CA MET A 22 -4.09 4.31 11.16
C MET A 22 -3.23 4.29 9.90
N PRO A 23 -3.36 5.30 9.03
CA PRO A 23 -2.54 5.39 7.83
C PRO A 23 -1.09 5.64 8.18
N ARG A 24 -0.18 4.97 7.47
CA ARG A 24 1.26 5.18 7.53
C ARG A 24 1.82 5.32 6.13
N ASP A 25 2.62 6.35 5.93
CA ASP A 25 3.39 6.52 4.71
C ASP A 25 4.57 5.55 4.72
N THR A 26 4.64 4.68 3.72
CA THR A 26 5.71 3.66 3.62
C THR A 26 7.09 4.27 3.33
N PHE A 27 7.16 5.47 2.76
CA PHE A 27 8.44 6.16 2.55
C PHE A 27 9.03 6.68 3.87
N THR A 28 8.21 7.36 4.68
CA THR A 28 8.67 7.98 5.94
C THR A 28 8.54 7.07 7.16
N GLY A 29 7.75 6.00 7.07
CA GLY A 29 7.38 5.12 8.19
C GLY A 29 6.46 5.79 9.24
N ARG A 30 6.00 7.01 8.96
CA ARG A 30 5.27 7.89 9.88
C ARG A 30 3.82 8.09 9.43
N PRO A 31 2.94 8.66 10.27
CA PRO A 31 1.65 9.14 9.80
C PRO A 31 1.84 10.14 8.64
N PRO A 32 0.99 10.10 7.60
CA PRO A 32 1.12 10.99 6.45
C PRO A 32 1.07 12.47 6.86
N ALA A 33 2.12 13.22 6.54
CA ALA A 33 2.10 14.68 6.56
C ALA A 33 1.42 15.26 5.32
N LEU A 34 1.29 14.46 4.26
CA LEU A 34 0.63 14.82 3.01
C LEU A 34 -0.90 14.69 3.14
N PRO A 35 -1.67 15.42 2.32
CA PRO A 35 -3.13 15.33 2.30
C PRO A 35 -3.62 13.89 2.08
N VAL A 36 -4.36 13.36 3.06
CA VAL A 36 -5.07 12.08 2.98
C VAL A 36 -6.46 12.26 3.59
N THR A 37 -7.48 12.21 2.74
CA THR A 37 -8.88 12.40 3.11
C THR A 37 -9.59 11.05 3.21
N ALA A 38 -10.27 10.80 4.33
CA ALA A 38 -11.14 9.64 4.46
C ALA A 38 -12.53 9.99 3.90
N VAL A 39 -12.98 9.24 2.91
CA VAL A 39 -14.33 9.32 2.33
C VAL A 39 -15.12 8.13 2.85
N VAL A 40 -16.21 8.42 3.55
CA VAL A 40 -17.13 7.40 4.06
C VAL A 40 -18.31 7.28 3.10
N GLU A 41 -18.64 6.06 2.72
CA GLU A 41 -19.74 5.75 1.83
C GLU A 41 -20.64 4.68 2.44
N ARG A 42 -21.93 4.78 2.15
CA ARG A 42 -22.94 3.80 2.50
C ARG A 42 -23.45 3.12 1.24
N ARG A 43 -23.65 1.82 1.32
CA ARG A 43 -24.34 1.05 0.28
C ARG A 43 -25.84 1.15 0.49
N ASP A 44 -26.58 1.56 -0.54
CA ASP A 44 -28.04 1.53 -0.54
C ASP A 44 -28.58 0.13 -0.88
N ASP A 45 -29.90 -0.04 -0.79
CA ASP A 45 -30.60 -1.30 -1.05
C ASP A 45 -30.47 -1.74 -2.52
N ASP A 46 -30.28 -0.80 -3.44
CA ASP A 46 -29.98 -1.05 -4.86
C ASP A 46 -28.51 -1.46 -5.08
N GLY A 47 -27.71 -1.53 -4.01
CA GLY A 47 -26.33 -1.94 -4.01
C GLY A 47 -25.33 -0.87 -4.42
N ARG A 48 -25.73 0.39 -4.57
CA ARG A 48 -24.88 1.52 -4.99
C ARG A 48 -24.23 2.20 -3.78
N TRP A 49 -23.01 2.68 -3.99
CA TRP A 49 -22.27 3.45 -2.99
C TRP A 49 -22.60 4.94 -3.10
N SER A 50 -22.93 5.56 -1.97
CA SER A 50 -23.20 7.00 -1.89
C SER A 50 -22.48 7.61 -0.69
N PRO A 51 -22.04 8.88 -0.76
CA PRO A 51 -21.36 9.54 0.37
C PRO A 51 -22.23 9.56 1.63
N GLU A 52 -21.67 9.09 2.74
CA GLU A 52 -22.33 9.11 4.05
C GLU A 52 -22.09 10.46 4.73
N LYS A 53 -23.03 11.38 4.56
CA LYS A 53 -22.91 12.77 5.05
C LYS A 53 -22.95 12.89 6.57
N SER A 54 -23.55 11.92 7.25
CA SER A 54 -23.66 11.93 8.72
C SER A 54 -22.40 11.41 9.40
N ALA A 55 -21.52 10.71 8.67
CA ALA A 55 -20.29 10.16 9.24
C ALA A 55 -19.24 11.26 9.41
N ARG A 56 -19.00 11.63 10.67
CA ARG A 56 -17.92 12.56 11.01
C ARG A 56 -16.59 11.82 11.12
N VAL A 57 -15.61 12.24 10.33
CA VAL A 57 -14.22 11.80 10.45
C VAL A 57 -13.46 12.75 11.37
N VAL A 58 -12.85 12.21 12.42
CA VAL A 58 -11.96 12.95 13.32
C VAL A 58 -10.52 12.48 13.10
N THR A 59 -9.62 13.43 12.83
CA THR A 59 -8.19 13.13 12.72
C THR A 59 -7.50 13.41 14.05
N THR A 60 -6.81 12.42 14.61
CA THR A 60 -6.04 12.59 15.85
C THR A 60 -4.66 13.19 15.58
N PRO A 61 -3.96 13.71 16.62
CA PRO A 61 -2.56 14.13 16.48
C PRO A 61 -1.61 13.01 16.04
N THR A 62 -1.96 11.75 16.32
CA THR A 62 -1.23 10.56 15.86
C THR A 62 -1.51 10.21 14.40
N GLY A 63 -2.37 10.99 13.71
CA GLY A 63 -2.77 10.78 12.33
C GLY A 63 -3.85 9.72 12.13
N ALA A 64 -4.36 9.11 13.20
CA ALA A 64 -5.47 8.17 13.09
C ALA A 64 -6.76 8.87 12.61
N ARG A 65 -7.57 8.15 11.85
CA ARG A 65 -8.89 8.58 11.37
C ARG A 65 -9.95 7.82 12.17
N LEU A 66 -10.70 8.53 12.99
CA LEU A 66 -11.76 7.98 13.82
C LEU A 66 -13.12 8.33 13.23
N MET A 67 -14.04 7.37 13.22
CA MET A 67 -15.44 7.57 12.82
C MET A 67 -16.38 7.13 13.94
N PRO A 68 -16.58 7.97 14.98
CA PRO A 68 -17.32 7.57 16.18
C PRO A 68 -18.79 7.24 15.93
N SER A 69 -19.43 7.92 14.97
CA SER A 69 -20.84 7.72 14.63
C SER A 69 -21.14 6.36 13.98
N LEU A 70 -20.10 5.61 13.58
CA LEU A 70 -20.24 4.30 12.94
C LEU A 70 -20.09 3.12 13.91
N ALA A 71 -19.81 3.38 15.18
CA ALA A 71 -19.64 2.36 16.21
C ALA A 71 -20.88 2.26 17.12
N VAL A 72 -21.13 1.06 17.65
CA VAL A 72 -22.12 0.84 18.72
C VAL A 72 -21.42 0.99 20.08
N PRO A 73 -21.98 1.74 21.05
CA PRO A 73 -21.53 1.68 22.44
C PRO A 73 -21.57 0.24 22.99
N ALA A 74 -20.57 -0.14 23.78
CA ALA A 74 -20.49 -1.48 24.38
C ALA A 74 -21.81 -1.84 25.11
N GLY A 75 -22.38 -3.00 24.77
CA GLY A 75 -23.58 -3.52 25.44
C GLY A 75 -24.94 -3.14 24.81
N ARG A 76 -24.95 -2.41 23.69
CA ARG A 76 -26.17 -2.17 22.90
C ARG A 76 -26.22 -3.12 21.70
N PRO A 77 -27.36 -3.77 21.39
CA PRO A 77 -27.47 -4.58 20.18
C PRO A 77 -27.24 -3.71 18.94
N PRO A 78 -26.47 -4.18 17.94
CA PRO A 78 -26.35 -3.49 16.66
C PRO A 78 -27.74 -3.43 15.99
N GLY A 79 -28.10 -2.26 15.48
CA GLY A 79 -29.38 -2.05 14.77
C GLY A 79 -30.53 -1.58 15.66
N GLY A 80 -30.49 -0.33 16.14
CA GLY A 80 -31.70 0.38 16.57
C GLY A 80 -32.71 0.56 15.41
N GLU A 81 -33.57 1.58 15.47
CA GLU A 81 -34.60 1.87 14.44
C GLU A 81 -34.10 2.02 12.98
N HIS A 82 -32.78 2.01 12.72
CA HIS A 82 -32.18 2.24 11.41
C HIS A 82 -31.44 1.03 10.82
N GLY A 83 -31.47 -0.13 11.50
CA GLY A 83 -30.86 -1.37 10.98
C GLY A 83 -29.33 -1.33 10.86
N VAL A 84 -28.75 -2.40 10.30
CA VAL A 84 -27.33 -2.50 9.95
C VAL A 84 -27.19 -2.17 8.46
N CYS A 85 -26.29 -1.26 8.12
CA CYS A 85 -25.98 -0.85 6.76
C CYS A 85 -24.54 -1.22 6.39
N ARG A 86 -24.29 -1.56 5.13
CA ARG A 86 -22.94 -1.78 4.61
C ARG A 86 -22.26 -0.43 4.37
N MET A 87 -21.07 -0.25 4.93
CA MET A 87 -20.26 0.96 4.83
C MET A 87 -18.91 0.67 4.17
N ARG A 88 -18.28 1.71 3.64
CA ARG A 88 -16.93 1.68 3.08
C ARG A 88 -16.18 2.96 3.42
N VAL A 89 -14.91 2.83 3.78
CA VAL A 89 -14.03 3.98 4.01
C VAL A 89 -12.85 3.92 3.06
N ARG A 90 -12.74 4.94 2.20
CA ARG A 90 -11.65 5.12 1.24
C ARG A 90 -10.70 6.19 1.71
N LEU A 91 -9.40 5.92 1.65
CA LEU A 91 -8.37 6.95 1.82
C LEU A 91 -8.00 7.51 0.44
N VAL A 92 -8.27 8.79 0.23
CA VAL A 92 -8.03 9.47 -1.04
C VAL A 92 -6.88 10.47 -0.85
N SER A 93 -5.85 10.33 -1.70
CA SER A 93 -4.71 11.24 -1.75
C SER A 93 -4.16 11.30 -3.18
N PRO A 94 -3.70 12.47 -3.65
CA PRO A 94 -2.97 12.54 -4.92
C PRO A 94 -1.53 12.02 -4.79
N TYR A 95 -1.03 11.83 -3.57
CA TYR A 95 0.37 11.47 -3.29
C TYR A 95 0.56 10.04 -2.83
N LEU A 96 -0.50 9.42 -2.32
CA LEU A 96 -0.45 8.19 -1.56
C LEU A 96 -1.61 7.26 -1.94
N LEU A 97 -1.36 5.95 -2.03
CA LEU A 97 -2.36 4.94 -2.35
C LEU A 97 -2.38 3.84 -1.30
N ASP A 98 -3.57 3.47 -0.83
CA ASP A 98 -3.81 2.18 -0.17
C ASP A 98 -3.93 1.11 -1.26
N ALA A 99 -2.85 0.37 -1.51
CA ALA A 99 -2.85 -0.67 -2.54
C ALA A 99 -3.47 -2.00 -2.06
N GLU A 100 -3.62 -2.18 -0.75
CA GLU A 100 -4.28 -3.35 -0.18
C GLU A 100 -5.80 -3.22 -0.32
N HIS A 101 -6.32 -2.00 -0.12
CA HIS A 101 -7.74 -1.68 -0.25
C HIS A 101 -7.97 -0.48 -1.18
N PRO A 102 -7.68 -0.59 -2.49
CA PRO A 102 -7.78 0.53 -3.43
C PRO A 102 -9.22 1.07 -3.57
N ASP A 103 -10.20 0.19 -3.37
CA ASP A 103 -11.63 0.56 -3.36
C ASP A 103 -12.13 0.98 -1.98
N GLY A 104 -11.31 0.86 -0.93
CA GLY A 104 -11.64 1.18 0.47
C GLY A 104 -11.95 -0.04 1.32
N VAL A 105 -11.91 0.16 2.64
CA VAL A 105 -12.20 -0.86 3.64
C VAL A 105 -13.71 -0.92 3.85
N GLU A 106 -14.32 -2.08 3.56
CA GLU A 106 -15.74 -2.31 3.78
C GLU A 106 -16.04 -2.96 5.13
N PHE A 107 -17.14 -2.58 5.76
CA PHE A 107 -17.61 -3.13 7.01
C PHE A 107 -19.10 -2.86 7.21
N ASP A 108 -19.72 -3.52 8.17
CA ASP A 108 -21.12 -3.28 8.53
C ASP A 108 -21.20 -2.27 9.68
N ALA A 109 -22.13 -1.31 9.58
CA ALA A 109 -22.37 -0.28 10.59
C ALA A 109 -23.84 -0.28 11.05
N PRO A 110 -24.14 -0.07 12.34
CA PRO A 110 -23.17 0.25 13.36
C PRO A 110 -22.39 -1.01 13.75
N ALA A 111 -21.07 -0.86 13.80
CA ALA A 111 -20.16 -1.96 13.92
C ALA A 111 -20.20 -2.58 15.32
N PRO A 112 -20.44 -3.91 15.48
CA PRO A 112 -20.25 -4.59 16.75
C PRO A 112 -18.75 -4.79 16.99
N GLY A 113 -18.03 -3.70 17.29
CA GLY A 113 -16.58 -3.74 17.53
C GLY A 113 -15.71 -3.94 16.27
N VAL A 114 -15.86 -3.09 15.25
CA VAL A 114 -14.91 -2.99 14.10
C VAL A 114 -13.56 -2.46 14.62
N PRO A 115 -12.41 -2.93 14.05
CA PRO A 115 -11.27 -3.39 14.83
C PRO A 115 -10.59 -2.26 15.59
N ALA A 116 -9.96 -2.63 16.71
CA ALA A 116 -9.34 -1.72 17.68
C ALA A 116 -8.50 -0.62 17.02
N VAL A 117 -7.78 -0.94 15.94
CA VAL A 117 -7.11 -0.05 14.98
C VAL A 117 -6.82 -0.86 13.71
N THR A 118 -7.20 -0.38 12.51
CA THR A 118 -6.71 -0.96 11.24
C THR A 118 -5.48 -0.19 10.77
N PRO A 119 -4.26 -0.79 10.79
CA PRO A 119 -3.09 -0.18 10.15
C PRO A 119 -3.29 -0.16 8.64
N ILE A 120 -3.00 0.96 7.99
CA ILE A 120 -3.04 1.06 6.53
C ILE A 120 -1.69 1.56 6.03
N LEU A 121 -1.04 0.77 5.17
CA LEU A 121 0.19 1.16 4.51
C LEU A 121 -0.14 1.92 3.23
N LEU A 122 0.31 3.16 3.15
CA LEU A 122 0.13 4.02 2.00
C LEU A 122 1.41 4.08 1.19
N LEU A 123 1.29 3.74 -0.10
CA LEU A 123 2.37 3.70 -1.06
C LEU A 123 2.50 5.05 -1.78
N PRO A 124 3.73 5.58 -1.96
CA PRO A 124 3.97 6.75 -2.79
C PRO A 124 3.45 6.58 -4.21
N LEU A 125 2.72 7.59 -4.68
CA LEU A 125 2.36 7.78 -6.09
C LEU A 125 3.41 8.67 -6.79
N PRO A 126 3.44 8.76 -8.13
CA PRO A 126 4.39 9.60 -8.86
C PRO A 126 4.41 11.08 -8.44
N ALA A 127 3.28 11.62 -7.99
CA ALA A 127 3.19 13.00 -7.53
C ALA A 127 3.81 13.20 -6.13
N TYR A 128 4.19 12.13 -5.42
CA TYR A 128 4.79 12.21 -4.09
C TYR A 128 6.03 13.12 -4.12
N PRO A 129 6.11 14.13 -3.23
CA PRO A 129 7.19 15.10 -3.19
C PRO A 129 8.42 14.52 -2.49
N PHE A 130 9.10 13.59 -3.15
CA PHE A 130 10.36 13.05 -2.65
C PHE A 130 11.39 14.17 -2.42
N PRO A 131 12.20 14.10 -1.35
CA PRO A 131 13.34 15.00 -1.17
C PRO A 131 14.27 15.00 -2.41
N PRO A 132 14.85 16.14 -2.81
CA PRO A 132 15.66 16.25 -4.03
C PRO A 132 16.84 15.26 -4.13
N GLU A 133 17.41 14.87 -2.99
CA GLU A 133 18.51 13.91 -2.87
C GLU A 133 18.06 12.45 -3.00
N THR A 134 16.76 12.21 -3.07
CA THR A 134 16.21 10.86 -3.21
C THR A 134 16.54 10.32 -4.59
N ARG A 135 17.22 9.17 -4.61
CA ARG A 135 17.43 8.37 -5.80
C ARG A 135 16.12 7.78 -6.27
N LEU A 136 15.73 8.00 -7.54
CA LEU A 136 14.41 7.59 -8.03
C LEU A 136 14.50 6.74 -9.30
N LEU A 137 13.75 5.64 -9.29
CA LEU A 137 13.46 4.86 -10.47
C LEU A 137 12.08 5.26 -11.01
N GLY A 138 12.06 5.86 -12.19
CA GLY A 138 10.82 6.20 -12.90
C GLY A 138 10.43 5.13 -13.91
N GLY A 139 9.14 4.86 -14.06
CA GLY A 139 8.71 3.94 -15.10
C GLY A 139 7.20 3.83 -15.27
N ARG A 140 6.79 2.88 -16.13
CA ARG A 140 5.39 2.55 -16.40
C ARG A 140 5.19 1.04 -16.36
N VAL A 141 4.07 0.61 -15.79
CA VAL A 141 3.62 -0.79 -15.79
C VAL A 141 2.50 -0.97 -16.79
N VAL A 142 2.63 -1.96 -17.67
CA VAL A 142 1.62 -2.29 -18.68
C VAL A 142 1.31 -3.79 -18.70
N ALA A 143 0.07 -4.14 -19.06
CA ALA A 143 -0.35 -5.53 -19.24
C ALA A 143 0.37 -6.14 -20.45
N ARG A 144 0.91 -7.34 -20.29
CA ARG A 144 1.65 -8.06 -21.31
C ARG A 144 0.68 -8.65 -22.33
N ARG A 145 1.18 -8.90 -23.54
CA ARG A 145 0.45 -9.68 -24.54
C ARG A 145 0.28 -11.14 -24.06
N PRO A 146 -0.95 -11.67 -23.95
CA PRO A 146 -1.13 -13.06 -23.58
C PRO A 146 -0.54 -13.98 -24.65
N VAL A 147 0.20 -15.00 -24.23
CA VAL A 147 0.89 -15.97 -25.10
C VAL A 147 -0.12 -16.89 -25.82
N MET A 148 -1.37 -16.94 -25.37
CA MET A 148 -2.46 -17.62 -26.08
C MET A 148 -3.65 -16.69 -26.35
N PRO A 149 -4.30 -16.80 -27.52
CA PRO A 149 -5.56 -16.12 -27.77
C PRO A 149 -6.67 -16.88 -27.04
N ARG A 150 -6.85 -16.62 -25.75
CA ARG A 150 -8.06 -17.05 -25.04
C ARG A 150 -8.92 -15.84 -24.73
N SER A 151 -10.13 -15.89 -25.27
CA SER A 151 -11.27 -15.06 -24.92
C SER A 151 -11.44 -15.02 -23.40
N ALA A 152 -11.21 -13.87 -22.76
CA ALA A 152 -11.72 -13.51 -21.43
C ALA A 152 -11.26 -12.09 -21.04
N ALA A 153 -12.23 -11.17 -20.91
CA ALA A 153 -12.33 -9.98 -20.03
C ALA A 153 -11.07 -9.34 -19.36
N GLY A 154 -9.89 -9.39 -19.96
CA GLY A 154 -8.67 -8.75 -19.46
C GLY A 154 -8.40 -7.40 -20.12
N PRO A 155 -7.58 -6.54 -19.50
CA PRO A 155 -7.12 -5.32 -20.14
C PRO A 155 -6.36 -5.65 -21.44
N PRO A 156 -6.49 -4.81 -22.49
CA PRO A 156 -5.79 -5.07 -23.75
C PRO A 156 -4.26 -5.04 -23.52
N PRO A 157 -3.48 -5.80 -24.31
CA PRO A 157 -2.02 -5.72 -24.25
C PRO A 157 -1.52 -4.29 -24.39
N GLY A 158 -0.54 -3.91 -23.56
CA GLY A 158 -0.03 -2.54 -23.48
C GLY A 158 -0.91 -1.59 -22.66
N ALA A 159 -2.06 -2.04 -22.15
CA ALA A 159 -2.88 -1.22 -21.26
C ALA A 159 -2.13 -0.94 -19.96
N PRO A 160 -2.23 0.30 -19.43
CA PRO A 160 -1.61 0.64 -18.16
C PRO A 160 -2.21 -0.15 -17.01
N VAL A 161 -1.37 -0.67 -16.13
CA VAL A 161 -1.80 -1.29 -14.87
C VAL A 161 -1.79 -0.21 -13.79
N VAL A 162 -2.97 0.10 -13.25
CA VAL A 162 -3.15 1.14 -12.22
C VAL A 162 -3.29 0.47 -10.86
N GLY A 163 -2.71 1.06 -9.82
CA GLY A 163 -2.77 0.56 -8.45
C GLY A 163 -1.90 -0.67 -8.17
N ALA A 164 -1.06 -1.08 -9.11
CA ALA A 164 -0.04 -2.10 -8.86
C ALA A 164 0.99 -1.62 -7.84
N LEU A 165 1.38 -2.53 -6.95
CA LEU A 165 2.52 -2.39 -6.05
C LEU A 165 3.80 -2.66 -6.83
N VAL A 166 4.73 -1.71 -6.77
CA VAL A 166 6.09 -1.84 -7.28
C VAL A 166 7.03 -1.90 -6.08
N THR A 167 7.86 -2.92 -6.01
CA THR A 167 8.92 -3.05 -4.98
C THR A 167 10.29 -3.08 -5.61
N ALA A 168 11.30 -2.57 -4.90
CA ALA A 168 12.69 -2.75 -5.27
C ALA A 168 13.56 -3.06 -4.05
N GLY A 169 14.65 -3.78 -4.32
CA GLY A 169 15.76 -3.99 -3.40
C GLY A 169 17.02 -4.36 -4.17
N ALA A 170 18.14 -4.50 -3.46
CA ALA A 170 19.37 -4.99 -4.06
C ALA A 170 19.18 -6.38 -4.66
N ARG A 171 19.76 -6.63 -5.84
CA ARG A 171 19.67 -7.94 -6.50
C ARG A 171 20.44 -9.00 -5.69
N HIS A 172 19.79 -10.14 -5.46
CA HIS A 172 20.33 -11.23 -4.64
C HIS A 172 20.40 -12.54 -5.44
N ASP A 173 21.52 -12.76 -6.14
CA ASP A 173 21.85 -14.03 -6.80
C ASP A 173 23.36 -14.30 -6.75
N PRO A 174 23.83 -15.54 -7.01
CA PRO A 174 25.24 -15.92 -6.86
C PRO A 174 26.25 -15.12 -7.70
N GLY A 175 25.82 -14.34 -8.70
CA GLY A 175 26.68 -13.49 -9.52
C GLY A 175 26.87 -12.08 -8.95
N HIS A 176 26.15 -11.73 -7.89
CA HIS A 176 26.13 -10.38 -7.33
C HIS A 176 26.54 -10.36 -5.86
N ILE A 177 27.41 -9.43 -5.53
CA ILE A 177 27.81 -9.10 -4.16
C ILE A 177 26.78 -8.11 -3.62
N PRO A 178 26.00 -8.48 -2.58
CA PRO A 178 25.05 -7.57 -1.98
C PRO A 178 25.77 -6.38 -1.31
N PRO A 179 25.10 -5.24 -1.15
CA PRO A 179 25.66 -4.11 -0.42
C PRO A 179 25.91 -4.47 1.05
N VAL A 180 26.88 -3.80 1.67
CA VAL A 180 27.13 -3.90 3.11
C VAL A 180 26.02 -3.19 3.87
N GLY A 181 25.31 -3.90 4.73
CA GLY A 181 24.22 -3.37 5.56
C GLY A 181 23.02 -4.30 5.64
N GLU A 182 21.99 -3.85 6.33
CA GLU A 182 20.71 -4.56 6.38
C GLU A 182 20.03 -4.59 5.00
N PRO A 183 19.35 -5.68 4.63
CA PRO A 183 18.54 -5.72 3.43
C PRO A 183 17.46 -4.64 3.49
N TRP A 184 17.20 -4.02 2.36
CA TRP A 184 16.21 -2.96 2.24
C TRP A 184 15.24 -3.26 1.11
N THR A 185 14.00 -2.83 1.31
CA THR A 185 12.93 -2.90 0.31
C THR A 185 12.21 -1.57 0.29
N ASP A 186 12.06 -1.00 -0.90
CA ASP A 186 11.27 0.19 -1.15
C ASP A 186 10.02 -0.12 -1.94
N PHE A 187 9.04 0.77 -1.84
CA PHE A 187 7.68 0.56 -2.33
C PHE A 187 7.16 1.80 -3.07
N ALA A 188 6.38 1.59 -4.13
CA ALA A 188 5.61 2.60 -4.81
C ALA A 188 4.33 2.00 -5.38
N ALA A 189 3.34 2.85 -5.67
CA ALA A 189 2.14 2.49 -6.41
C ALA A 189 2.16 3.09 -7.82
N THR A 190 1.53 2.38 -8.75
CA THR A 190 1.27 2.90 -10.09
C THR A 190 0.03 3.79 -10.10
N ALA A 191 0.13 4.96 -10.71
CA ALA A 191 -0.98 5.89 -10.92
C ALA A 191 -1.68 5.63 -12.26
N GLN A 192 -2.61 6.52 -12.61
CA GLN A 192 -3.22 6.56 -13.95
C GLN A 192 -2.14 6.54 -15.04
N GLY A 193 -2.35 5.75 -16.09
CA GLY A 193 -1.35 5.54 -17.14
C GLY A 193 -0.22 4.57 -16.78
N GLY A 194 -0.31 3.93 -15.60
CA GLY A 194 0.61 2.90 -15.13
C GLY A 194 1.93 3.44 -14.60
N ALA A 195 2.05 4.77 -14.47
CA ALA A 195 3.30 5.43 -14.09
C ALA A 195 3.62 5.22 -12.61
N PHE A 196 4.89 5.04 -12.28
CA PHE A 196 5.41 4.98 -10.91
C PHE A 196 6.69 5.81 -10.76
N ARG A 197 6.97 6.26 -9.53
CA ARG A 197 8.29 6.74 -9.10
C ARG A 197 8.64 6.01 -7.81
N LEU A 198 9.67 5.19 -7.88
CA LEU A 198 10.10 4.31 -6.80
C LEU A 198 11.40 4.85 -6.19
N PRO A 199 11.44 5.12 -4.88
CA PRO A 199 12.68 5.48 -4.21
C PRO A 199 13.63 4.28 -4.15
N LEU A 200 14.92 4.54 -4.33
CA LEU A 200 16.01 3.58 -4.14
C LEU A 200 16.89 4.08 -3.01
N ARG A 201 16.43 3.93 -1.76
CA ARG A 201 17.09 4.52 -0.58
C ARG A 201 18.39 3.81 -0.21
N GLY A 202 18.52 2.54 -0.56
CA GLY A 202 19.75 1.78 -0.36
C GLY A 202 20.55 1.59 -1.65
N PRO A 203 21.85 1.28 -1.52
CA PRO A 203 22.67 0.87 -2.67
C PRO A 203 22.18 -0.44 -3.27
N GLY A 204 22.43 -0.62 -4.57
CA GLY A 204 22.20 -1.89 -5.26
C GLY A 204 23.35 -2.88 -5.02
N SER A 205 23.21 -4.09 -5.55
CA SER A 205 24.31 -5.05 -5.55
C SER A 205 25.30 -4.77 -6.69
N ARG A 206 26.51 -5.29 -6.57
CA ARG A 206 27.58 -5.18 -7.58
C ARG A 206 27.91 -6.54 -8.15
N VAL A 207 28.44 -6.61 -9.36
CA VAL A 207 28.85 -7.90 -9.95
C VAL A 207 30.12 -8.40 -9.25
N ALA A 208 30.22 -9.70 -8.99
CA ALA A 208 31.44 -10.29 -8.45
C ALA A 208 32.62 -10.13 -9.43
N ALA A 209 33.81 -9.81 -8.92
CA ALA A 209 34.99 -9.54 -9.74
C ALA A 209 35.30 -10.69 -10.70
N GLY A 210 35.37 -10.39 -12.00
CA GLY A 210 35.58 -11.36 -13.09
C GLY A 210 34.66 -11.16 -14.30
N ALA A 211 33.53 -10.47 -14.12
CA ALA A 211 32.72 -9.95 -15.22
C ALA A 211 33.16 -8.52 -15.54
N ALA A 212 33.18 -8.15 -16.83
CA ALA A 212 33.49 -6.80 -17.31
C ALA A 212 32.36 -5.80 -16.99
N ALA A 213 32.02 -5.67 -15.71
CA ALA A 213 31.09 -4.68 -15.21
C ALA A 213 31.87 -3.44 -14.77
N ASP A 214 31.41 -2.28 -15.22
CA ASP A 214 31.87 -0.99 -14.72
C ASP A 214 31.69 -0.94 -13.20
N ALA A 215 32.72 -0.54 -12.46
CA ALA A 215 32.78 -0.59 -11.00
C ALA A 215 31.67 0.24 -10.33
N ASP A 216 31.09 1.18 -11.09
CA ASP A 216 30.04 2.11 -10.67
C ASP A 216 28.61 1.65 -11.05
N THR A 217 28.44 0.42 -11.57
CA THR A 217 27.11 -0.11 -11.90
C THR A 217 26.45 -0.80 -10.71
N GLU A 218 25.21 -0.43 -10.42
CA GLU A 218 24.40 -1.03 -9.35
C GLU A 218 23.23 -1.83 -9.92
N TRP A 219 22.92 -2.95 -9.26
CA TRP A 219 21.90 -3.90 -9.69
C TRP A 219 20.76 -3.99 -8.68
N PHE A 220 19.54 -3.85 -9.20
CA PHE A 220 18.31 -3.87 -8.43
C PHE A 220 17.36 -4.94 -8.99
N THR A 221 16.63 -5.58 -8.09
CA THR A 221 15.48 -6.42 -8.47
C THR A 221 14.22 -5.59 -8.27
N VAL A 222 13.41 -5.44 -9.31
CA VAL A 222 12.12 -4.76 -9.25
C VAL A 222 11.01 -5.80 -9.42
N THR A 223 10.05 -5.82 -8.50
CA THR A 223 8.90 -6.73 -8.60
C THR A 223 7.63 -5.92 -8.70
N VAL A 224 6.68 -6.38 -9.51
CA VAL A 224 5.38 -5.73 -9.66
C VAL A 224 4.27 -6.72 -9.35
N THR A 225 3.38 -6.30 -8.47
CA THR A 225 2.18 -7.05 -8.07
C THR A 225 0.93 -6.27 -8.44
N GLY A 226 0.15 -6.78 -9.40
CA GLY A 226 -1.08 -6.14 -9.87
C GLY A 226 -2.29 -6.41 -8.97
N PRO A 227 -3.31 -5.53 -8.93
CA PRO A 227 -4.60 -5.84 -8.32
C PRO A 227 -5.37 -6.84 -9.20
N PRO A 228 -5.99 -7.93 -8.68
CA PRO A 228 -6.13 -8.38 -7.29
C PRO A 228 -5.13 -9.51 -6.97
N GLY A 229 -3.92 -9.17 -6.53
CA GLY A 229 -2.94 -10.14 -6.04
C GLY A 229 -2.31 -11.05 -7.11
N ARG A 230 -2.43 -10.73 -8.40
CA ARG A 230 -1.68 -11.43 -9.45
C ARG A 230 -0.33 -10.75 -9.64
N GLY A 231 0.69 -11.32 -9.00
CA GLY A 231 2.09 -10.94 -9.18
C GLY A 231 2.59 -11.31 -10.57
N GLY A 232 3.25 -10.37 -11.25
CA GLY A 232 4.06 -10.70 -12.42
C GLY A 232 5.41 -11.30 -12.00
N PRO A 233 6.13 -11.97 -12.91
CA PRO A 233 7.49 -12.40 -12.63
C PRO A 233 8.36 -11.16 -12.30
N PRO A 234 9.34 -11.29 -11.40
CA PRO A 234 10.26 -10.20 -11.07
C PRO A 234 11.03 -9.75 -12.32
N VAL A 235 11.21 -8.45 -12.46
CA VAL A 235 12.00 -7.84 -13.53
C VAL A 235 13.28 -7.27 -12.95
N THR A 236 14.42 -7.72 -13.46
CA THR A 236 15.72 -7.19 -13.05
C THR A 236 16.02 -5.92 -13.83
N VAL A 237 16.34 -4.85 -13.12
CA VAL A 237 16.75 -3.57 -13.71
C VAL A 237 18.19 -3.30 -13.29
N HIS A 238 19.04 -2.97 -14.28
CA HIS A 238 20.39 -2.51 -14.05
C HIS A 238 20.42 -1.00 -14.23
N LEU A 239 21.03 -0.29 -13.29
CA LEU A 239 21.14 1.16 -13.35
C LEU A 239 22.62 1.52 -13.18
N PRO A 240 23.25 2.18 -14.16
CA PRO A 240 24.52 2.84 -13.87
C PRO A 240 24.28 3.96 -12.84
N ALA A 241 25.28 4.28 -12.01
CA ALA A 241 25.16 5.35 -10.99
C ALA A 241 24.73 6.73 -11.55
N GLN A 242 24.77 6.90 -12.87
CA GLN A 242 24.47 8.13 -13.61
C GLN A 242 22.97 8.28 -13.97
N ASP A 243 22.16 7.22 -13.87
CA ASP A 243 20.80 7.15 -14.45
C ASP A 243 19.66 7.36 -13.45
N ILE A 244 20.00 7.62 -12.19
CA ILE A 244 19.09 7.60 -11.03
C ILE A 244 18.13 8.82 -10.96
N THR A 245 18.07 9.63 -12.01
CA THR A 245 17.15 10.78 -12.08
C THR A 245 16.43 10.97 -13.42
N ALA A 246 16.68 10.16 -14.47
CA ALA A 246 16.14 10.49 -15.80
C ALA A 246 15.68 9.32 -16.70
N THR A 247 16.03 8.07 -16.41
CA THR A 247 15.69 6.96 -17.32
C THR A 247 14.32 6.38 -16.99
N GLY A 248 13.36 6.51 -17.91
CA GLY A 248 12.03 5.94 -17.78
C GLY A 248 11.99 4.49 -18.26
N PHE A 249 11.65 3.54 -17.38
CA PHE A 249 11.55 2.12 -17.73
C PHE A 249 10.11 1.70 -18.02
N VAL A 250 9.91 0.73 -18.92
CA VAL A 250 8.61 0.08 -19.11
C VAL A 250 8.71 -1.35 -18.58
N ILE A 251 7.83 -1.69 -17.65
CA ILE A 251 7.73 -3.02 -17.04
C ILE A 251 6.44 -3.66 -17.54
N GLU A 252 6.55 -4.81 -18.21
CA GLU A 252 5.39 -5.58 -18.64
C GLU A 252 5.04 -6.63 -17.58
N VAL A 253 3.75 -6.69 -17.19
CA VAL A 253 3.24 -7.70 -16.24
C VAL A 253 2.19 -8.60 -16.90
N PRO A 254 2.11 -9.90 -16.57
CA PRO A 254 1.19 -10.87 -17.17
C PRO A 254 -0.29 -10.53 -17.00
#